data_AF-A0A9J6GXV7-F1
#
_entry.id   AF-A0A9J6GXV7-F1
#
_cell.length_a   1.000
_cell.length_b   1.000
_cell.length_c   1.000
_cell.angle_alpha   90.00
_cell.angle_beta   90.00
_cell.angle_gamma   90.00
#
_symmetry.space_group_name_H-M   'P 1'
#
loop_
_entity.id
_entity.type
_entity.pdbx_description
1 polymer ?
#
loop_
_entity_poly.entity_id
_entity_poly.type
_entity_poly.pdbx_seq_one_letter_code
_entity_poly.pdbx_strand_id
1 'polypeptide(L)'
;MMSDGLVKNPRYNSSLYAESNSWQRALNLKSLDLLQMAFRPGDTSQMQFLDLGCGTGDFTRDCLLPRCLPCRRIIAVDASEDMLAYARQNSGHAHIEFEFLNIGEEVDNLSKKFGTFDRVYSFFCLNWSNIKKRQ
;
A
#
# COMPACT_ATOMS: atom_id res chain seq x y z
N MET A 1 -32.46 1.69 22.17
CA MET A 1 -32.69 1.96 20.75
C MET A 1 -31.36 1.92 20.05
N MET A 2 -31.30 1.18 18.94
CA MET A 2 -30.08 0.70 18.28
C MET A 2 -29.22 1.87 17.80
N SER A 3 -27.91 1.78 18.04
CA SER A 3 -26.91 2.69 17.52
C SER A 3 -26.92 2.63 15.99
N ASP A 4 -27.05 3.80 15.35
CA ASP A 4 -26.91 3.96 13.91
C ASP A 4 -25.57 3.37 13.46
N GLY A 5 -25.64 2.17 12.86
CA GLY A 5 -24.52 1.58 12.15
C GLY A 5 -24.24 2.46 10.95
N LEU A 6 -23.23 3.32 11.07
CA LEU A 6 -22.61 4.02 9.95
C LEU A 6 -22.42 3.01 8.83
N VAL A 7 -23.23 3.13 7.77
CA VAL A 7 -23.04 2.35 6.54
C VAL A 7 -21.64 2.68 6.06
N LYS A 8 -20.68 1.79 6.33
CA LYS A 8 -19.30 1.93 5.86
C LYS A 8 -19.39 2.14 4.36
N ASN A 9 -18.86 3.26 3.88
CA ASN A 9 -18.81 3.57 2.46
C ASN A 9 -18.28 2.32 1.73
N PRO A 10 -19.04 1.74 0.78
CA PRO A 10 -18.71 0.45 0.17
C PRO A 10 -17.34 0.45 -0.51
N ARG A 11 -16.78 1.63 -0.81
CA ARG A 11 -15.42 1.83 -1.31
C ARG A 11 -14.30 1.44 -0.33
N TYR A 12 -14.61 1.32 0.96
CA TYR A 12 -13.67 0.90 2.01
C TYR A 12 -14.04 -0.44 2.65
N ASN A 13 -14.84 -1.26 1.96
CA ASN A 13 -15.11 -2.62 2.43
C ASN A 13 -13.94 -3.54 2.02
N SER A 14 -13.08 -3.84 2.99
CA SER A 14 -11.90 -4.67 2.79
C SER A 14 -12.20 -6.06 2.20
N SER A 15 -13.25 -6.74 2.67
CA SER A 15 -13.59 -8.09 2.20
C SER A 15 -14.06 -8.09 0.74
N LEU A 16 -14.97 -7.18 0.38
CA LEU A 16 -15.44 -7.05 -1.01
C LEU A 16 -14.30 -6.62 -1.95
N TYR A 17 -13.42 -5.75 -1.49
CA TYR A 17 -12.27 -5.30 -2.28
C TYR A 17 -11.29 -6.45 -2.55
N ALA A 18 -10.95 -7.25 -1.53
CA ALA A 18 -10.08 -8.42 -1.68
C ALA A 18 -10.61 -9.41 -2.72
N GLU A 19 -11.94 -9.59 -2.81
CA GLU A 19 -12.57 -10.51 -3.76
C GLU A 19 -12.69 -9.95 -5.19
N SER A 20 -12.69 -8.63 -5.35
CA SER A 20 -13.08 -7.97 -6.61
C SER A 20 -11.94 -7.21 -7.31
N ASN A 21 -10.71 -7.25 -6.80
CA ASN A 21 -9.59 -6.42 -7.28
C ASN A 21 -8.75 -7.04 -8.43
N SER A 22 -9.23 -8.10 -9.08
CA SER A 22 -8.45 -8.91 -10.03
C SER A 22 -7.87 -8.12 -11.20
N TRP A 23 -8.62 -7.15 -11.75
CA TRP A 23 -8.17 -6.29 -12.84
C TRP A 23 -7.06 -5.33 -12.41
N GLN A 24 -7.20 -4.69 -11.25
CA GLN A 24 -6.16 -3.84 -10.66
C GLN A 24 -4.90 -4.66 -10.42
N ARG A 25 -5.04 -5.86 -9.85
CA ARG A 25 -3.93 -6.79 -9.60
C ARG A 25 -3.17 -7.16 -10.87
N ALA A 26 -3.86 -7.47 -11.96
CA ALA A 26 -3.23 -7.81 -13.24
C ALA A 26 -2.44 -6.62 -13.82
N LEU A 27 -2.98 -5.40 -13.76
CA LEU A 27 -2.29 -4.19 -14.22
C LEU A 27 -1.09 -3.82 -13.35
N ASN A 28 -1.20 -4.01 -12.03
CA ASN A 28 -0.09 -3.77 -11.11
C ASN A 28 1.07 -4.74 -11.37
N LEU A 29 0.77 -6.03 -11.61
CA LEU A 29 1.79 -7.02 -11.99
C LEU A 29 2.51 -6.63 -13.27
N LYS A 30 1.77 -6.25 -14.31
CA LYS A 30 2.36 -5.79 -15.57
C LYS A 30 3.25 -4.57 -15.36
N SER A 31 2.83 -3.63 -14.52
CA SER A 31 3.64 -2.46 -14.16
C SER A 31 4.93 -2.84 -13.44
N LEU A 32 4.85 -3.77 -12.48
CA LEU A 32 6.03 -4.29 -11.79
C LEU A 32 6.99 -4.98 -12.76
N ASP A 33 6.50 -5.86 -13.63
CA ASP A 33 7.35 -6.59 -14.57
C ASP A 33 8.06 -5.65 -15.57
N LEU A 34 7.38 -4.59 -16.02
CA LEU A 34 7.96 -3.58 -16.90
C LEU A 34 9.01 -2.72 -16.19
N LEU A 35 8.77 -2.33 -14.95
CA LEU A 35 9.59 -1.36 -14.23
C LEU A 35 10.68 -2.00 -13.35
N GLN A 36 10.61 -3.30 -13.07
CA GLN A 36 11.58 -3.99 -12.21
C GLN A 36 13.02 -3.80 -12.72
N MET A 37 13.19 -3.83 -14.05
CA MET A 37 14.49 -3.68 -14.70
C MET A 37 15.04 -2.25 -14.66
N ALA A 38 14.22 -1.26 -14.27
CA ALA A 38 14.68 0.11 -14.10
C ALA A 38 15.51 0.30 -12.83
N PHE A 39 15.42 -0.63 -11.88
CA PHE A 39 16.17 -0.55 -10.64
C PHE A 39 17.59 -1.10 -10.80
N ARG A 40 18.55 -0.43 -10.17
CA ARG A 40 19.94 -0.90 -10.17
C ARG A 40 20.03 -2.24 -9.45
N PRO A 41 20.72 -3.24 -10.04
CA PRO A 41 21.02 -4.47 -9.33
C PRO A 41 21.97 -4.18 -8.17
N GLY A 42 21.80 -4.89 -7.05
CA GLY A 42 22.61 -4.72 -5.85
C GLY A 42 21.99 -5.41 -4.65
N ASP A 43 22.72 -5.41 -3.53
CA ASP A 43 22.17 -5.90 -2.25
C ASP A 43 21.08 -4.95 -1.76
N THR A 44 19.88 -5.48 -1.58
CA THR A 44 18.71 -4.75 -1.09
C THR A 44 18.44 -5.01 0.39
N SER A 45 19.27 -5.81 1.09
CA SER A 45 19.02 -6.28 2.46
C SER A 45 18.79 -5.18 3.50
N GLN A 46 19.40 -4.00 3.31
CA GLN A 46 19.23 -2.84 4.19
C GLN A 46 18.19 -1.84 3.69
N MET A 47 17.64 -2.06 2.49
CA MET A 47 16.72 -1.12 1.85
C MET A 47 15.35 -1.13 2.52
N GLN A 48 14.77 0.07 2.59
CA GLN A 48 13.42 0.32 3.07
C GLN A 48 12.56 0.80 1.90
N PHE A 49 11.41 0.15 1.72
CA PHE A 49 10.46 0.48 0.67
C PHE A 49 9.16 1.03 1.25
N LEU A 50 8.45 1.82 0.45
CA LEU A 50 7.12 2.35 0.78
C LEU A 50 6.10 1.84 -0.23
N ASP A 51 4.97 1.32 0.25
CA ASP A 51 3.78 1.02 -0.56
C ASP A 51 2.65 1.98 -0.15
N LEU A 52 2.36 2.96 -1.02
CA LEU A 52 1.36 4.01 -0.81
C LEU A 52 0.00 3.57 -1.36
N GLY A 53 -0.96 3.34 -0.44
CA GLY A 53 -2.30 2.86 -0.76
C GLY A 53 -2.36 1.35 -0.85
N CYS A 54 -1.85 0.65 0.18
CA CYS A 54 -1.69 -0.80 0.19
C CYS A 54 -3.00 -1.60 0.25
N GLY A 55 -4.13 -0.95 0.58
CA GLY A 55 -5.44 -1.59 0.66
C GLY A 55 -5.45 -2.81 1.59
N THR A 56 -5.92 -3.94 1.07
CA THR A 56 -6.00 -5.23 1.79
C THR A 56 -4.64 -5.92 2.00
N GLY A 57 -3.56 -5.34 1.49
CA GLY A 57 -2.18 -5.80 1.69
C GLY A 57 -1.80 -7.11 1.00
N ASP A 58 -2.75 -7.82 0.37
CA ASP A 58 -2.50 -9.08 -0.33
C ASP A 58 -1.56 -8.88 -1.53
N PHE A 59 -1.70 -7.77 -2.24
CA PHE A 59 -0.79 -7.42 -3.33
C PHE A 59 0.62 -7.10 -2.81
N THR A 60 0.70 -6.32 -1.72
CA THR A 60 1.96 -5.98 -1.05
C THR A 60 2.71 -7.25 -0.64
N ARG A 61 2.01 -8.21 -0.01
CA ARG A 61 2.56 -9.48 0.46
C ARG A 61 2.94 -10.44 -0.65
N ASP A 62 2.03 -10.69 -1.59
CA ASP A 62 2.18 -11.80 -2.53
C ASP A 62 2.88 -11.42 -3.84
N CYS A 63 2.90 -10.12 -4.20
CA CYS A 63 3.45 -9.65 -5.47
C CYS A 63 4.63 -8.71 -5.29
N LEU A 64 4.51 -7.71 -4.41
CA LEU A 64 5.53 -6.69 -4.23
C LEU A 64 6.70 -7.21 -3.40
N LEU A 65 6.44 -7.78 -2.22
CA LEU A 65 7.49 -8.28 -1.32
C LEU A 65 8.47 -9.26 -1.99
N PRO A 66 8.05 -10.26 -2.78
CA PRO A 66 8.99 -11.17 -3.46
C PRO A 66 9.97 -10.46 -4.42
N ARG A 67 9.61 -9.29 -4.96
CA ARG A 67 10.46 -8.48 -5.84
C ARG A 67 11.37 -7.52 -5.08
N CYS A 68 11.12 -7.37 -3.78
CA CYS A 68 11.87 -6.51 -2.86
C CYS A 68 12.87 -7.30 -2.03
N LEU A 69 12.63 -8.59 -1.78
CA LEU A 69 13.50 -9.43 -0.95
C LEU A 69 14.87 -9.69 -1.62
N PRO A 70 15.98 -9.72 -0.85
CA PRO A 70 16.03 -9.42 0.59
C PRO A 70 15.82 -7.93 0.86
N CYS A 71 15.12 -7.57 1.93
CA CYS A 71 14.95 -6.17 2.31
C CYS A 71 14.85 -6.00 3.82
N ARG A 72 15.10 -4.79 4.32
CA ARG A 72 14.89 -4.48 5.73
C ARG A 72 13.40 -4.58 6.04
N ARG A 73 12.59 -3.78 5.33
CA ARG A 73 11.12 -3.75 5.47
C ARG A 73 10.43 -2.97 4.35
N ILE A 74 9.15 -3.23 4.20
CA ILE A 74 8.18 -2.43 3.44
C ILE A 74 7.27 -1.76 4.47
N ILE A 75 7.22 -0.42 4.44
CA ILE A 75 6.18 0.34 5.13
C ILE A 75 4.99 0.41 4.18
N ALA A 76 3.89 -0.24 4.53
CA ALA A 76 2.69 -0.31 3.71
C ALA A 76 1.60 0.55 4.36
N VAL A 77 1.17 1.60 3.66
CA VAL A 77 0.26 2.59 4.24
C VAL A 77 -1.07 2.66 3.49
N ASP A 78 -2.13 2.93 4.23
CA ASP A 78 -3.46 3.20 3.68
C ASP A 78 -4.20 4.24 4.54
N ALA A 79 -5.16 4.95 3.95
CA ALA A 79 -5.98 5.94 4.64
C ALA A 79 -7.25 5.34 5.25
N SER A 80 -7.44 4.01 5.14
CA SER A 80 -8.58 3.30 5.71
C SER A 80 -8.15 2.32 6.80
N GLU A 81 -8.58 2.57 8.03
CA GLU A 81 -8.37 1.64 9.15
C GLU A 81 -9.02 0.27 8.91
N ASP A 82 -10.13 0.20 8.17
CA ASP A 82 -10.77 -1.08 7.82
C ASP A 82 -9.86 -1.93 6.93
N MET A 83 -9.24 -1.29 5.94
CA MET A 83 -8.28 -1.94 5.04
C MET A 83 -7.06 -2.42 5.82
N LEU A 84 -6.50 -1.58 6.69
CA LEU A 84 -5.33 -1.93 7.49
C LEU A 84 -5.60 -3.02 8.52
N ALA A 85 -6.77 -3.01 9.16
CA ALA A 85 -7.18 -4.08 10.06
C ALA A 85 -7.23 -5.43 9.32
N TYR A 86 -7.86 -5.45 8.13
CA TYR A 86 -7.89 -6.63 7.28
C TYR A 86 -6.49 -7.06 6.83
N ALA A 87 -5.65 -6.10 6.39
CA ALA A 87 -4.30 -6.38 5.92
C ALA A 87 -3.41 -6.99 7.01
N ARG A 88 -3.46 -6.45 8.23
CA ARG A 88 -2.73 -7.00 9.39
C ARG A 88 -3.17 -8.43 9.71
N GLN A 89 -4.46 -8.72 9.61
CA GLN A 89 -5.02 -10.04 9.91
C GLN A 89 -4.69 -11.09 8.84
N ASN A 90 -4.76 -10.71 7.55
CA ASN A 90 -4.74 -11.68 6.44
C ASN A 90 -3.44 -11.66 5.62
N SER A 91 -2.70 -10.56 5.68
CA SER A 91 -1.54 -10.27 4.83
C SER A 91 -0.26 -9.92 5.62
N GLY A 92 -0.24 -10.21 6.92
CA GLY A 92 0.91 -9.96 7.79
C GLY A 92 2.17 -10.71 7.35
N HIS A 93 3.33 -10.05 7.48
CA HIS A 93 4.64 -10.64 7.20
C HIS A 93 5.73 -9.94 8.02
N ALA A 94 6.81 -10.64 8.38
CA ALA A 94 7.90 -10.09 9.21
C ALA A 94 8.65 -8.88 8.59
N HIS A 95 8.51 -8.68 7.28
CA HIS A 95 9.11 -7.57 6.53
C HIS A 95 8.08 -6.52 6.09
N ILE A 96 6.84 -6.59 6.56
CA ILE A 96 5.78 -5.63 6.21
C ILE A 96 5.24 -5.00 7.49
N GLU A 97 5.28 -3.67 7.56
CA GLU A 97 4.68 -2.88 8.63
C GLU A 97 3.49 -2.10 8.06
N PHE A 98 2.28 -2.40 8.53
CA PHE A 98 1.06 -1.73 8.10
C PHE A 98 0.72 -0.53 8.97
N GLU A 99 0.60 0.65 8.37
CA GLU A 99 0.48 1.92 9.09
C GLU A 99 -0.60 2.83 8.48
N PHE A 100 -1.32 3.55 9.34
CA PHE A 100 -2.28 4.54 8.87
C PHE A 100 -1.55 5.77 8.32
N LEU A 101 -1.97 6.22 7.14
CA LEU A 101 -1.53 7.49 6.58
C LEU A 101 -2.55 8.04 5.59
N ASN A 102 -2.99 9.27 5.84
CA ASN A 102 -3.67 10.06 4.83
C ASN A 102 -2.66 10.87 3.99
N ILE A 103 -2.36 10.38 2.77
CA ILE A 103 -1.46 11.04 1.81
C ILE A 103 -1.87 12.48 1.45
N GLY A 104 -3.15 12.84 1.57
CA GLY A 104 -3.60 14.21 1.29
C GLY A 104 -3.14 15.24 2.33
N GLU A 105 -2.77 14.79 3.53
CA GLU A 105 -2.60 15.65 4.70
C GLU A 105 -1.28 15.43 5.44
N GLU A 106 -0.69 14.21 5.36
CA GLU A 106 0.34 13.78 6.31
C GLU A 106 1.68 13.36 5.67
N VAL A 107 1.92 13.68 4.38
CA VAL A 107 3.16 13.25 3.69
C VAL A 107 4.43 13.73 4.38
N ASP A 108 4.42 14.93 4.96
CA ASP A 108 5.59 15.48 5.66
C ASP A 108 5.95 14.70 6.94
N ASN A 109 5.02 13.91 7.48
CA ASN A 109 5.22 13.12 8.70
C ASN A 109 5.83 11.74 8.41
N LEU A 110 5.71 11.22 7.17
CA LEU A 110 6.29 9.92 6.77
C LEU A 110 7.79 9.87 7.05
N SER A 111 8.53 10.84 6.53
CA SER A 111 9.99 10.88 6.67
C SER A 111 10.44 11.05 8.12
N LYS A 112 9.64 11.76 8.93
CA LYS A 112 9.92 11.93 10.37
C LYS A 112 9.71 10.63 11.15
N LYS A 113 8.66 9.86 10.80
CA LYS A 113 8.30 8.63 11.52
C LYS A 113 9.14 7.43 11.07
N PHE A 114 9.40 7.29 9.77
CA PHE A 114 10.00 6.08 9.21
C PHE A 114 11.37 6.30 8.55
N GLY A 115 11.82 7.55 8.42
CA GLY A 115 13.04 7.88 7.68
C GLY A 115 12.83 7.90 6.17
N THR A 116 13.90 7.71 5.41
CA THR A 116 13.89 7.75 3.94
C THR A 116 13.56 6.39 3.32
N PHE A 117 13.13 6.40 2.06
CA PHE A 117 12.79 5.20 1.31
C PHE A 117 13.66 5.09 0.07
N ASP A 118 14.19 3.89 -0.19
CA ASP A 118 14.98 3.60 -1.38
C ASP A 118 14.10 3.52 -2.64
N ARG A 119 12.84 3.08 -2.48
CA ARG A 119 11.82 3.02 -3.53
C ARG A 119 10.44 3.26 -2.95
N VAL A 120 9.61 3.94 -3.73
CA VAL A 120 8.20 4.18 -3.42
C VAL A 120 7.35 3.54 -4.53
N TYR A 121 6.41 2.70 -4.12
CA TYR A 121 5.41 2.07 -4.97
C TYR A 121 4.05 2.70 -4.66
N SER A 122 3.23 2.89 -5.69
CA SER A 122 1.85 3.35 -5.52
C SER A 122 1.02 2.89 -6.70
N PHE A 123 -0.07 2.18 -6.41
CA PHE A 123 -0.93 1.58 -7.42
C PHE A 123 -2.37 2.04 -7.20
N PHE A 124 -2.98 2.69 -8.19
CA PHE A 124 -4.39 3.14 -8.11
C PHE A 124 -4.75 3.95 -6.84
N CYS A 125 -3.76 4.61 -6.21
CA CYS A 125 -3.94 5.40 -4.99
C CYS A 125 -4.17 6.88 -5.27
N LEU A 126 -3.34 7.52 -6.11
CA LEU A 126 -3.33 8.98 -6.26
C LEU A 126 -4.65 9.57 -6.77
N ASN A 127 -5.44 8.82 -7.53
CA ASN A 127 -6.77 9.22 -7.98
C ASN A 127 -7.81 9.34 -6.84
N TRP A 128 -7.48 8.88 -5.64
CA TRP A 128 -8.30 9.03 -4.43
C TRP A 128 -7.95 10.26 -3.60
N SER A 129 -6.84 10.93 -3.92
CA SER A 129 -6.41 12.13 -3.22
C SER A 129 -7.17 13.36 -3.72
N ASN A 130 -7.29 14.37 -2.86
CA ASN A 130 -7.86 15.68 -3.22
C ASN A 130 -6.86 16.59 -3.99
N ILE A 131 -5.89 15.99 -4.69
CA ILE A 131 -4.91 16.75 -5.48
C ILE A 131 -5.65 17.49 -6.61
N LYS A 132 -5.69 18.82 -6.52
CA LYS A 132 -6.28 19.68 -7.55
C LYS A 132 -5.41 19.65 -8.80
N LYS A 133 -5.99 19.22 -9.92
CA LYS A 133 -5.37 19.37 -11.23
C LYS A 133 -5.44 20.84 -11.64
N ARG A 134 -4.35 21.38 -12.17
CA ARG A 134 -4.37 22.68 -12.85
C ARG A 134 -5.33 22.57 -14.03
N GLN A 135 -6.34 23.45 -14.05
CA GLN A 135 -7.20 23.64 -15.22
C GLN A 135 -6.45 24.44 -16.29
#